data_AF-A0A3C1YX20-F1
#
_entry.id   AF-A0A3C1YX20-F1
#
_cell.length_a   1.000
_cell.length_b   1.000
_cell.length_c   1.000
_cell.angle_alpha   90.00
_cell.angle_beta   90.00
_cell.angle_gamma   90.00
#
_symmetry.space_group_name_H-M   'P 1'
#
loop_
_entity.id
_entity.type
_entity.pdbx_description
1 polymer ?
#
loop_
_entity_poly.entity_id
_entity_poly.type
_entity_poly.pdbx_seq_one_letter_code
_entity_poly.pdbx_strand_id
1 'polypeptide(L)'
;MTQQGAQRRVDLVEWHSAEADIRVIRETVFVHEQGVPVELEWDGLDSSCAHVLAWNDRGEAIGTARMQPSGTIGRMAVLKDWRGRGIGRALLETLLDLAMRQGLPRVTLSAQTHAIGFYQRAGFHTVGEPFMDAGIPHRKMERDMKSVRAASPR
;
A
#
# COMPACT_ATOMS: atom_id res chain seq x y z
N MET A 1 -18.95 15.17 23.96
CA MET A 1 -17.88 14.20 24.31
C MET A 1 -17.14 13.85 23.04
N THR A 2 -16.07 14.59 22.78
CA THR A 2 -15.27 14.49 21.55
C THR A 2 -14.42 13.22 21.64
N GLN A 3 -14.67 12.24 20.77
CA GLN A 3 -13.82 11.07 20.64
C GLN A 3 -12.46 11.51 20.09
N GLN A 4 -11.45 11.63 20.96
CA GLN A 4 -10.05 11.64 20.55
C GLN A 4 -9.73 10.23 20.07
N GLY A 5 -9.90 9.98 18.78
CA GLY A 5 -9.46 8.72 18.16
C GLY A 5 -7.96 8.60 18.30
N ALA A 6 -7.48 7.47 18.84
CA ALA A 6 -6.07 7.14 18.91
C ALA A 6 -5.39 7.48 17.58
N GLN A 7 -4.44 8.40 17.62
CA GLN A 7 -3.74 8.86 16.43
C GLN A 7 -2.88 7.71 15.91
N ARG A 8 -3.36 7.04 14.88
CA ARG A 8 -2.65 5.92 14.24
C ARG A 8 -1.37 6.48 13.60
N ARG A 9 -0.22 6.02 14.06
CA ARG A 9 1.08 6.41 13.50
C ARG A 9 1.35 5.65 12.21
N VAL A 10 1.52 6.40 11.12
CA VAL A 10 1.85 5.88 9.78
C VAL A 10 2.96 6.74 9.20
N ASP A 11 4.08 6.13 8.86
CA ASP A 11 5.29 6.83 8.44
C ASP A 11 5.75 6.35 7.06
N LEU A 12 6.20 7.30 6.24
CA LEU A 12 7.05 6.99 5.09
C LEU A 12 8.44 6.59 5.60
N VAL A 13 8.98 5.49 5.08
CA VAL A 13 10.25 4.94 5.52
C VAL A 13 11.13 4.57 4.33
N GLU A 14 12.44 4.68 4.54
CA GLU A 14 13.45 4.20 3.59
C GLU A 14 13.62 2.69 3.75
N TRP A 15 13.82 1.99 2.64
CA TRP A 15 13.99 0.52 2.65
C TRP A 15 15.08 0.07 3.63
N HIS A 16 16.26 0.69 3.56
CA HIS A 16 17.44 0.23 4.31
C HIS A 16 17.27 0.33 5.84
N SER A 17 16.47 1.28 6.34
CA SER A 17 16.24 1.43 7.78
C SER A 17 15.05 0.62 8.30
N ALA A 18 14.14 0.19 7.42
CA ALA A 18 12.88 -0.46 7.77
C ALA A 18 12.75 -1.90 7.22
N GLU A 19 13.78 -2.42 6.55
CA GLU A 19 13.77 -3.72 5.88
C GLU A 19 13.30 -4.86 6.81
N ALA A 20 13.80 -4.90 8.04
CA ALA A 20 13.44 -5.95 9.00
C ALA A 20 11.94 -5.97 9.32
N ASP A 21 11.36 -4.81 9.63
CA ASP A 21 9.93 -4.68 9.94
C ASP A 21 9.04 -5.01 8.72
N ILE A 22 9.45 -4.52 7.54
CA ILE A 22 8.74 -4.77 6.28
C ILE A 22 8.77 -6.28 5.93
N ARG A 23 9.92 -6.94 6.10
CA ARG A 23 10.09 -8.38 5.89
C ARG A 23 9.18 -9.20 6.78
N VAL A 24 9.18 -8.93 8.08
CA VAL A 24 8.34 -9.65 9.04
C VAL A 24 6.86 -9.60 8.64
N ILE A 25 6.35 -8.43 8.26
CA ILE A 25 4.95 -8.28 7.87
C ILE A 25 4.65 -9.02 6.55
N ARG A 26 5.50 -8.83 5.53
CA ARG A 26 5.30 -9.42 4.19
C ARG A 26 5.42 -10.93 4.21
N GLU A 27 6.38 -11.49 4.93
CA GLU A 27 6.52 -12.95 5.11
C GLU A 27 5.31 -13.51 5.85
N THR A 28 4.88 -12.87 6.93
CA THR A 28 3.69 -13.30 7.68
C THR A 28 2.44 -13.32 6.79
N VAL A 29 2.19 -12.28 6.00
CA VAL A 29 0.95 -12.13 5.24
C VAL A 29 1.01 -12.83 3.89
N PHE A 30 2.06 -12.65 3.10
CA PHE A 30 2.13 -13.19 1.74
C PHE A 30 2.63 -14.63 1.73
N VAL A 31 3.73 -14.92 2.43
CA VAL A 31 4.32 -16.27 2.41
C VAL A 31 3.53 -17.23 3.30
N HIS A 32 3.40 -16.93 4.58
CA HIS A 32 2.82 -17.87 5.54
C HIS A 32 1.29 -17.95 5.48
N GLU A 33 0.60 -16.83 5.29
CA GLU A 33 -0.86 -16.81 5.27
C GLU A 33 -1.43 -17.07 3.86
N GLN A 34 -0.89 -16.44 2.82
CA GLN A 34 -1.43 -16.54 1.45
C GLN A 34 -0.72 -17.60 0.58
N GLY A 35 0.40 -18.16 1.04
CA GLY A 35 1.13 -19.19 0.30
C GLY A 35 1.88 -18.69 -0.93
N VAL A 36 2.21 -17.40 -0.98
CA VAL A 36 3.05 -16.84 -2.05
C VAL A 36 4.47 -17.40 -1.91
N PRO A 37 5.06 -17.99 -2.97
CA PRO A 37 6.45 -18.45 -2.94
C PRO A 37 7.42 -17.32 -2.57
N VAL A 38 8.40 -17.61 -1.71
CA VAL A 38 9.36 -16.62 -1.17
C VAL A 38 10.11 -15.91 -2.29
N GLU A 39 10.48 -16.65 -3.33
CA GLU A 39 11.18 -16.14 -4.51
C GLU A 39 10.35 -15.16 -5.34
N LEU A 40 9.02 -15.24 -5.30
CA LEU A 40 8.13 -14.30 -5.99
C LEU A 40 7.83 -13.06 -5.15
N GLU A 41 7.93 -13.17 -3.83
CA GLU A 41 7.71 -12.04 -2.92
C GLU A 41 8.83 -10.99 -3.07
N TRP A 42 10.07 -11.43 -3.16
CA TRP A 42 11.28 -10.59 -3.21
C TRP A 42 11.73 -10.32 -4.65
N ASP A 43 11.12 -9.31 -5.29
CA ASP A 43 11.35 -8.96 -6.70
C ASP A 43 12.62 -8.12 -6.97
N GLY A 44 13.38 -7.77 -5.94
CA GLY A 44 14.61 -6.98 -6.06
C GLY A 44 14.39 -5.48 -6.33
N LEU A 45 13.15 -4.99 -6.33
CA LEU A 45 12.84 -3.58 -6.62
C LEU A 45 12.76 -2.71 -5.36
N ASP A 46 12.75 -3.33 -4.17
CA ASP A 46 12.43 -2.68 -2.90
C ASP A 46 13.30 -1.46 -2.59
N SER A 47 14.59 -1.48 -2.92
CA SER A 47 15.52 -0.37 -2.66
C SER A 47 15.22 0.91 -3.46
N SER A 48 14.44 0.82 -4.53
CA SER A 48 14.02 1.95 -5.38
C SER A 48 12.58 2.40 -5.14
N CYS A 49 11.88 1.75 -4.22
CA CYS A 49 10.48 2.02 -3.93
C CYS A 49 10.33 2.89 -2.68
N ALA A 50 9.25 3.67 -2.64
CA ALA A 50 8.77 4.24 -1.38
C ALA A 50 8.06 3.16 -0.56
N HIS A 51 8.27 3.17 0.75
CA HIS A 51 7.60 2.26 1.68
C HIS A 51 6.86 3.04 2.76
N VAL A 52 5.78 2.46 3.25
CA VAL A 52 5.00 3.01 4.37
C VAL A 52 4.87 1.94 5.43
N LEU A 53 5.10 2.29 6.69
CA LEU A 53 4.81 1.44 7.84
C LEU A 53 3.72 2.05 8.72
N ALA A 54 2.82 1.20 9.18
CA ALA A 54 1.87 1.52 10.24
C ALA A 54 2.32 0.88 11.55
N TRP A 55 2.18 1.61 12.66
CA TRP A 55 2.65 1.21 13.98
C TRP A 55 1.48 1.12 14.97
N ASN A 56 1.60 0.21 15.95
CA ASN A 56 0.71 0.23 17.12
C ASN A 56 1.25 1.12 18.25
N ASP A 57 0.46 1.24 19.32
CA ASP A 57 0.80 2.08 20.49
C ASP A 57 2.03 1.58 21.26
N ARG A 58 2.47 0.35 21.01
CA ARG A 58 3.71 -0.23 21.58
C ARG A 58 4.93 0.01 20.68
N GLY A 59 4.76 0.64 19.52
CA GLY A 59 5.83 0.88 18.56
C GLY A 59 6.17 -0.33 17.68
N GLU A 60 5.29 -1.33 17.59
CA GLU A 60 5.48 -2.49 16.72
C GLU A 60 4.86 -2.23 15.34
N ALA A 61 5.55 -2.64 14.27
CA ALA A 61 5.03 -2.52 12.91
C ALA A 61 3.88 -3.52 12.68
N ILE A 62 2.74 -3.03 12.17
CA ILE A 62 1.49 -3.80 12.03
C ILE A 62 0.92 -3.80 10.62
N GLY A 63 1.49 -3.01 9.72
CA GLY A 63 1.14 -3.01 8.31
C GLY A 63 2.17 -2.29 7.47
N THR A 64 2.24 -2.67 6.20
CA THR A 64 3.18 -2.11 5.22
C THR A 64 2.54 -1.92 3.86
N ALA A 65 3.11 -1.03 3.07
CA ALA A 65 2.75 -0.80 1.68
C ALA A 65 3.97 -0.29 0.90
N ARG A 66 4.00 -0.58 -0.40
CA ARG A 66 5.07 -0.17 -1.30
C ARG A 66 4.51 0.59 -2.50
N MET A 67 5.21 1.63 -2.95
CA MET A 67 4.95 2.29 -4.23
C MET A 67 6.25 2.40 -5.03
N GLN A 68 6.20 1.88 -6.27
CA GLN A 68 7.29 2.05 -7.23
C GLN A 68 7.33 3.51 -7.75
N PRO A 69 8.48 3.98 -8.29
CA PRO A 69 8.59 5.31 -8.89
C PRO A 69 7.56 5.62 -9.99
N SER A 70 7.05 4.58 -10.65
CA SER A 70 5.99 4.67 -11.67
C SER A 70 4.59 4.97 -11.11
N GLY A 71 4.42 5.02 -9.79
CA GLY A 71 3.11 5.13 -9.13
C GLY A 71 2.37 3.80 -9.00
N THR A 72 3.05 2.67 -9.22
CA THR A 72 2.47 1.34 -9.01
C THR A 72 2.51 0.98 -7.53
N ILE A 73 1.34 0.89 -6.92
CA ILE A 73 1.13 0.50 -5.52
C ILE A 73 1.02 -1.03 -5.44
N GLY A 74 1.70 -1.61 -4.46
CA GLY A 74 1.69 -3.04 -4.21
C GLY A 74 2.18 -3.38 -2.81
N ARG A 75 2.34 -4.69 -2.55
CA ARG A 75 2.78 -5.23 -1.25
C ARG A 75 2.02 -4.64 -0.05
N MET A 76 0.73 -4.34 -0.25
CA MET A 76 -0.18 -3.87 0.78
C MET A 76 -0.49 -5.03 1.74
N ALA A 77 0.00 -4.95 2.97
CA ALA A 77 -0.19 -6.00 3.97
C ALA A 77 -0.51 -5.40 5.34
N VAL A 78 -1.45 -6.02 6.05
CA VAL A 78 -1.78 -5.70 7.44
C VAL A 78 -1.87 -7.02 8.20
N LEU A 79 -1.21 -7.09 9.34
CA LEU A 79 -1.26 -8.27 10.22
C LEU A 79 -2.71 -8.57 10.60
N LYS A 80 -3.06 -9.87 10.63
CA LYS A 80 -4.44 -10.35 10.75
C LYS A 80 -5.22 -9.69 11.88
N ASP A 81 -4.64 -9.60 13.07
CA ASP A 81 -5.28 -9.05 14.28
C ASP A 81 -5.59 -7.54 14.20
N TRP A 82 -4.96 -6.86 13.25
CA TRP A 82 -5.05 -5.41 13.04
C TRP A 82 -5.97 -5.03 11.88
N ARG A 83 -6.47 -6.01 11.12
CA ARG A 83 -7.42 -5.77 10.01
C ARG A 83 -8.77 -5.25 10.50
N GLY A 84 -9.50 -4.57 9.61
CA GLY A 84 -10.79 -3.94 9.94
C GLY A 84 -10.68 -2.68 10.78
N ARG A 85 -9.47 -2.25 11.18
CA ARG A 85 -9.24 -1.07 12.03
C ARG A 85 -8.85 0.21 11.26
N GLY A 86 -9.02 0.21 9.93
CA GLY A 86 -8.68 1.34 9.06
C GLY A 86 -7.20 1.48 8.67
N ILE A 87 -6.33 0.54 9.07
CA ILE A 87 -4.88 0.62 8.80
C ILE A 87 -4.56 0.56 7.30
N GLY A 88 -5.15 -0.39 6.57
CA GLY A 88 -4.94 -0.48 5.12
C GLY A 88 -5.36 0.79 4.39
N ARG A 89 -6.41 1.47 4.86
CA ARG A 89 -6.82 2.77 4.33
C ARG A 89 -5.77 3.84 4.60
N ALA A 90 -5.25 3.91 5.83
CA ALA A 90 -4.23 4.90 6.19
C ALA A 90 -2.94 4.70 5.36
N LEU A 91 -2.47 3.45 5.21
CA LEU A 91 -1.33 3.11 4.35
C LEU A 91 -1.54 3.59 2.90
N LEU A 92 -2.72 3.29 2.34
CA LEU A 92 -3.06 3.69 0.97
C LEU A 92 -3.14 5.21 0.83
N GLU A 93 -3.79 5.90 1.77
CA GLU A 93 -3.89 7.37 1.77
C GLU A 93 -2.50 8.02 1.82
N THR A 94 -1.57 7.51 2.64
CA THR A 94 -0.18 8.00 2.66
C THR A 94 0.53 7.85 1.31
N LEU A 95 0.36 6.73 0.61
CA LEU A 95 0.95 6.54 -0.72
C LEU A 95 0.30 7.43 -1.79
N LEU A 96 -1.01 7.66 -1.71
CA LEU A 96 -1.72 8.57 -2.60
C LEU A 96 -1.29 10.02 -2.40
N ASP A 97 -1.08 10.44 -1.15
CA ASP A 97 -0.55 11.76 -0.83
C ASP A 97 0.88 11.93 -1.37
N LEU A 98 1.71 10.89 -1.27
CA LEU A 98 3.05 10.87 -1.87
C LEU A 98 2.97 11.00 -3.40
N ALA A 99 2.13 10.22 -4.06
CA ALA A 99 1.94 10.27 -5.51
C ALA A 99 1.47 11.67 -5.98
N MET A 100 0.57 12.29 -5.23
CA MET A 100 0.10 13.65 -5.48
C MET A 100 1.24 14.68 -5.35
N ARG A 101 2.06 14.58 -4.29
CA ARG A 101 3.24 15.46 -4.08
C ARG A 101 4.30 15.29 -5.17
N GLN A 102 4.45 14.07 -5.69
CA GLN A 102 5.33 13.76 -6.82
C GLN A 102 4.74 14.20 -8.17
N GLY A 103 3.50 14.70 -8.20
CA GLY A 103 2.85 15.14 -9.44
C GLY A 103 2.52 14.00 -10.39
N LEU A 104 2.44 12.76 -9.89
CA LEU A 104 2.08 11.61 -10.72
C LEU A 104 0.66 11.81 -11.26
N PRO A 105 0.42 11.69 -12.58
CA PRO A 105 -0.92 11.89 -13.16
C PRO A 105 -1.86 10.73 -12.85
N ARG A 106 -1.31 9.58 -12.49
CA ARG A 106 -2.05 8.32 -12.25
C ARG A 106 -1.26 7.44 -11.29
N VAL A 107 -2.01 6.66 -10.51
CA VAL A 107 -1.48 5.51 -9.76
C VAL A 107 -2.15 4.22 -10.24
N THR A 108 -1.43 3.11 -10.16
CA THR A 108 -1.95 1.80 -10.59
C THR A 108 -1.68 0.73 -9.54
N LEU A 109 -2.41 -0.37 -9.60
CA LEU A 109 -2.17 -1.54 -8.75
C LEU A 109 -2.74 -2.82 -9.38
N SER A 110 -2.27 -3.95 -8.90
CA SER A 110 -2.88 -5.26 -9.11
C SER A 110 -3.61 -5.66 -7.84
N ALA A 111 -4.94 -5.55 -7.83
CA ALA A 111 -5.75 -5.91 -6.66
C ALA A 111 -6.08 -7.39 -6.68
N GLN A 112 -5.89 -8.09 -5.57
CA GLN A 112 -6.55 -9.38 -5.35
C GLN A 112 -8.07 -9.18 -5.47
N THR A 113 -8.80 -10.10 -6.10
CA THR A 113 -10.21 -9.87 -6.45
C THR A 113 -11.09 -9.55 -5.24
N HIS A 114 -10.80 -10.13 -4.07
CA HIS A 114 -11.53 -9.83 -2.83
C HIS A 114 -11.29 -8.41 -2.30
N ALA A 115 -10.20 -7.75 -2.70
CA ALA A 115 -9.82 -6.39 -2.29
C ALA A 115 -10.33 -5.31 -3.26
N ILE A 116 -10.97 -5.67 -4.38
CA ILE A 116 -11.48 -4.70 -5.37
C ILE A 116 -12.37 -3.64 -4.71
N GLY A 117 -13.32 -4.05 -3.87
CA GLY A 117 -14.22 -3.13 -3.19
C GLY A 117 -13.50 -2.14 -2.25
N PHE A 118 -12.35 -2.54 -1.69
CA PHE A 118 -11.52 -1.65 -0.88
C PHE A 118 -10.92 -0.53 -1.74
N TYR A 119 -10.34 -0.86 -2.90
CA TYR A 119 -9.74 0.12 -3.79
C TYR A 119 -10.79 0.98 -4.52
N GLN A 120 -11.96 0.43 -4.86
CA GLN A 120 -13.07 1.20 -5.43
C GLN A 120 -13.51 2.34 -4.51
N ARG A 121 -13.60 2.09 -3.20
CA ARG A 121 -13.91 3.14 -2.20
C ARG A 121 -12.84 4.23 -2.12
N ALA A 122 -11.61 3.93 -2.52
CA ALA A 122 -10.51 4.89 -2.63
C ALA A 122 -10.46 5.58 -4.01
N GLY A 123 -11.43 5.34 -4.89
CA GLY A 123 -11.55 5.98 -6.20
C GLY A 123 -10.78 5.29 -7.33
N PHE A 124 -10.35 4.03 -7.15
CA PHE A 124 -9.80 3.23 -8.24
C PHE A 124 -10.90 2.56 -9.07
N HIS A 125 -10.66 2.39 -10.36
CA HIS A 125 -11.49 1.57 -11.26
C HIS A 125 -10.68 0.42 -11.87
N THR A 126 -11.37 -0.66 -12.22
CA THR A 126 -10.76 -1.84 -12.85
C THR A 126 -10.44 -1.59 -14.32
N VAL A 127 -9.33 -2.16 -14.80
CA VAL A 127 -8.86 -2.04 -16.20
C VAL A 127 -8.36 -3.40 -16.70
N GLY A 128 -8.60 -3.73 -17.97
CA GLY A 128 -8.22 -5.03 -18.56
C GLY A 128 -8.97 -6.19 -17.91
N GLU A 129 -8.68 -7.46 -18.24
CA GLU A 129 -9.34 -8.70 -17.72
C GLU A 129 -8.75 -9.22 -16.39
N PRO A 130 -9.42 -10.14 -15.64
CA PRO A 130 -8.80 -10.79 -14.49
C PRO A 130 -7.61 -11.64 -14.94
N PHE A 131 -6.63 -11.79 -14.07
CA PHE A 131 -5.46 -12.63 -14.31
C PHE A 131 -5.00 -13.31 -13.02
N MET A 132 -4.13 -14.29 -13.15
CA MET A 132 -3.53 -14.99 -12.00
C MET A 132 -2.15 -14.42 -11.72
N ASP A 133 -1.86 -14.15 -10.45
CA ASP A 133 -0.54 -13.74 -9.96
C ASP A 133 -0.24 -14.50 -8.67
N ALA A 134 0.90 -15.20 -8.62
CA ALA A 134 1.26 -16.16 -7.57
C ALA A 134 0.13 -17.14 -7.17
N GLY A 135 -0.69 -17.58 -8.14
CA GLY A 135 -1.83 -18.48 -7.89
C GLY A 135 -3.07 -17.81 -7.31
N ILE A 136 -3.08 -16.48 -7.18
CA ILE A 136 -4.19 -15.69 -6.64
C ILE A 136 -4.87 -14.89 -7.77
N PRO A 137 -6.21 -14.86 -7.84
CA PRO A 137 -6.92 -14.07 -8.83
C PRO A 137 -6.79 -12.57 -8.54
N HIS A 138 -6.38 -11.82 -9.56
CA HIS A 138 -6.14 -10.39 -9.52
C HIS A 138 -6.92 -9.65 -10.61
N ARG A 139 -7.09 -8.34 -10.40
CA ARG A 139 -7.54 -7.38 -11.40
C ARG A 139 -6.66 -6.14 -11.37
N LYS A 140 -6.24 -5.67 -12.55
CA LYS A 140 -5.53 -4.39 -12.64
C LYS A 140 -6.53 -3.27 -12.34
N MET A 141 -6.09 -2.29 -11.56
CA MET A 141 -6.87 -1.10 -11.25
C MET A 141 -6.00 0.14 -11.38
N GLU A 142 -6.64 1.26 -11.68
CA GLU A 142 -5.97 2.56 -11.75
C GLU A 142 -6.83 3.65 -11.14
N ARG A 143 -6.19 4.76 -10.80
CA ARG A 143 -6.84 5.98 -10.35
C ARG A 143 -6.10 7.17 -10.93
N ASP A 144 -6.83 8.04 -11.62
CA ASP A 144 -6.29 9.32 -12.05
C ASP A 144 -6.12 10.26 -10.85
N MET A 145 -4.96 10.91 -10.80
CA MET A 145 -4.64 11.89 -9.78
C MET A 145 -5.05 13.26 -10.27
N LYS A 146 -5.82 13.99 -9.48
CA LYS A 146 -6.17 15.37 -9.81
C LYS A 146 -4.89 16.20 -9.70
N SER A 147 -4.43 16.75 -10.82
CA SER A 147 -3.33 17.71 -10.83
C SER A 147 -3.69 18.87 -9.93
N VAL A 148 -2.87 19.12 -8.90
CA VAL A 148 -2.84 20.43 -8.28
C VAL A 148 -2.17 21.33 -9.32
N ARG A 149 -2.96 22.13 -10.05
CA ARG A 149 -2.40 23.26 -10.78
C ARG A 149 -1.65 24.08 -9.74
N ALA A 150 -0.32 24.14 -9.84
CA ALA A 150 0.47 25.06 -9.05
C ALA A 150 -0.16 26.45 -9.23
N ALA A 151 -0.71 27.02 -8.17
CA ALA A 151 -1.17 28.38 -8.20
C ALA A 151 0.06 29.23 -8.52
N SER A 152 0.11 29.83 -9.71
CA SER A 152 1.15 30.77 -10.08
C SER A 152 1.18 31.89 -9.03
N PRO A 153 2.33 32.17 -8.39
CA PRO A 153 2.45 33.37 -7.58
C PRO A 153 2.26 34.57 -8.51
N ARG A 154 1.26 35.39 -8.21
CA ARG A 154 1.14 36.75 -8.75
C ARG A 154 2.00 37.69 -7.93
#